data_AF-A0AAV2HMH2-F1
#
_entry.id   AF-A0AAV2HMH2-F1
#
_cell.length_a   1.000
_cell.length_b   1.000
_cell.length_c   1.000
_cell.angle_alpha   90.00
_cell.angle_beta   90.00
_cell.angle_gamma   90.00
#
_symmetry.space_group_name_H-M   'P 1'
#
loop_
_entity.id
_entity.type
_entity.pdbx_description
1 polymer ?
#
loop_
_entity_poly.entity_id
_entity_poly.type
_entity_poly.pdbx_seq_one_letter_code
_entity_poly.pdbx_strand_id
1 'polypeptide(L)'
;MENPSLSCSVSIEELSDTGNVLKKVHHRSLTLTLGRDEFREMQIKITFPKKESKYSVKELLIHKKFVKDGKATIKLPNHKIQLMLSNCPPDKLILFLQTLQTKLDVLKQKGFLSQRQKLFSGKHHEFEEISPLTIKDLQVAHGSKSAAGSVKPGTLTKPSSLAGNGQVSRKRPSSSLQENSPNSLENEAKRLKLLTAKTALLKMTKINGVSPSKVLATPVQLTAEQNRVLEAVLRGKSIFFTGSAGTGKSFLLKRIVGSLPPNHTFATASTGVAACHIGGTTLHAFAGIGAGRASLDKCIELASRSKVAQQWRTCKHLIIDEISMVDGDLFDKLESVAR
;
A
#
# COMPACT_ATOMS: atom_id res chain seq x y z
N MET A 1 15.10 -18.02 5.94
CA MET A 1 15.61 -17.06 4.92
C MET A 1 15.78 -15.74 5.62
N GLU A 2 16.90 -15.05 5.44
CA GLU A 2 17.18 -13.78 6.14
C GLU A 2 16.20 -12.67 5.74
N ASN A 3 15.98 -11.73 6.65
CA ASN A 3 15.12 -10.57 6.45
C ASN A 3 15.85 -9.48 5.63
N PRO A 4 15.14 -8.63 4.87
CA PRO A 4 15.74 -7.63 3.98
C PRO A 4 16.25 -6.38 4.74
N SER A 5 17.16 -6.57 5.70
CA SER A 5 17.95 -5.54 6.36
C SER A 5 19.26 -5.30 5.62
N LEU A 6 19.57 -4.04 5.32
CA LEU A 6 20.78 -3.62 4.61
C LEU A 6 21.57 -2.61 5.45
N SER A 7 22.67 -3.05 6.04
CA SER A 7 23.62 -2.15 6.72
C SER A 7 24.58 -1.53 5.72
N CYS A 8 24.72 -0.20 5.76
CA CYS A 8 25.54 0.56 4.81
C CYS A 8 25.84 2.00 5.31
N SER A 9 26.53 2.77 4.48
CA SER A 9 26.61 4.23 4.59
C SER A 9 25.54 4.90 3.73
N VAL A 10 25.09 6.11 4.09
CA VAL A 10 24.19 6.91 3.25
C VAL A 10 24.62 8.37 3.21
N SER A 11 24.29 9.06 2.12
CA SER A 11 24.05 10.52 2.15
C SER A 11 22.57 10.79 1.92
N ILE A 12 21.92 11.47 2.86
CA ILE A 12 20.53 11.91 2.76
C ILE A 12 20.53 13.36 2.27
N GLU A 13 19.75 13.62 1.22
CA GLU A 13 19.55 14.96 0.66
C GLU A 13 18.06 15.31 0.74
N GLU A 14 17.75 16.42 1.42
CA GLU A 14 16.43 17.06 1.42
C GLU A 14 16.36 17.99 0.19
N LEU A 15 15.27 17.92 -0.56
CA LEU A 15 15.09 18.57 -1.86
C LEU A 15 14.00 19.66 -1.83
N SER A 16 14.15 20.69 -2.65
CA SER A 16 13.09 21.65 -2.97
C SER A 16 12.05 21.06 -3.93
N ASP A 17 10.93 21.76 -4.12
CA ASP A 17 9.95 21.48 -5.17
C ASP A 17 10.55 21.56 -6.59
N THR A 18 11.61 22.36 -6.77
CA THR A 18 12.41 22.43 -8.01
C THR A 18 13.47 21.32 -8.12
N GLY A 19 13.59 20.43 -7.14
CA GLY A 19 14.56 19.32 -7.13
C GLY A 19 15.99 19.70 -6.71
N ASN A 20 16.23 20.94 -6.27
CA ASN A 20 17.52 21.39 -5.76
C ASN A 20 17.78 20.86 -4.36
N VAL A 21 19.04 20.55 -4.01
CA VAL A 21 19.39 20.09 -2.65
C VAL A 21 19.35 21.27 -1.68
N LEU A 22 18.42 21.23 -0.72
CA LEU A 22 18.30 22.20 0.37
C LEU A 22 19.26 21.90 1.51
N LYS A 23 19.48 20.61 1.79
CA LYS A 23 20.30 20.15 2.92
C LYS A 23 20.82 18.74 2.65
N LYS A 24 22.07 18.47 3.05
CA LYS A 24 22.75 17.20 2.85
C LYS A 24 23.40 16.73 4.15
N VAL A 25 23.13 15.49 4.55
CA VAL A 25 23.68 14.87 5.77
C VAL A 25 24.25 13.50 5.42
N HIS A 26 25.50 13.23 5.84
CA HIS A 26 26.17 11.96 5.60
C HIS A 26 26.27 11.13 6.87
N HIS A 27 25.92 9.84 6.79
CA HIS A 27 26.03 8.88 7.90
C HIS A 27 26.87 7.67 7.46
N ARG A 28 27.95 7.42 8.22
CA ARG A 28 28.93 6.35 7.92
C ARG A 28 28.45 4.93 8.25
N SER A 29 27.43 4.79 9.09
CA SER A 29 26.85 3.50 9.46
C SER A 29 25.40 3.68 9.88
N LEU A 30 24.52 2.86 9.30
CA LEU A 30 23.13 2.69 9.64
C LEU A 30 22.62 1.36 9.08
N THR A 31 21.37 1.00 9.40
CA THR A 31 20.66 -0.12 8.76
C THR A 31 19.35 0.39 8.15
N LEU A 32 19.15 0.12 6.85
CA LEU A 32 17.84 0.21 6.21
C LEU A 32 17.10 -1.11 6.37
N THR A 33 15.81 -1.07 6.68
CA THR A 33 14.95 -2.26 6.66
C THR A 33 13.66 -1.97 5.89
N LEU A 34 13.22 -2.94 5.09
CA LEU A 34 11.91 -2.90 4.44
C LEU A 34 10.84 -3.47 5.36
N GLY A 35 9.88 -2.65 5.73
CA GLY A 35 8.72 -3.09 6.51
C GLY A 35 7.40 -2.65 5.88
N ARG A 36 6.31 -3.09 6.49
CA ARG A 36 4.99 -2.49 6.30
C ARG A 36 4.56 -1.81 7.59
N ASP A 37 3.80 -0.74 7.45
CA ASP A 37 3.02 -0.23 8.57
C ASP A 37 1.78 -1.07 8.83
N GLU A 38 1.08 -0.75 9.91
CA GLU A 38 -0.23 -1.27 10.28
C GLU A 38 -1.28 -1.14 9.14
N PHE A 39 -1.04 -0.32 8.11
CA PHE A 39 -1.90 -0.11 6.96
C PHE A 39 -1.44 -0.86 5.71
N ARG A 40 -0.46 -1.77 5.83
CA ARG A 40 0.17 -2.53 4.74
C ARG A 40 0.87 -1.67 3.67
N GLU A 41 1.00 -0.36 3.86
CA GLU A 41 1.81 0.48 2.97
C GLU A 41 3.29 0.15 3.17
N MET A 42 4.08 0.24 2.10
CA MET A 42 5.52 -0.03 2.18
C MET A 42 6.22 1.08 2.95
N GLN A 43 7.09 0.74 3.89
CA GLN A 43 7.95 1.70 4.57
C GLN A 43 9.42 1.31 4.48
N ILE A 44 10.28 2.31 4.26
CA ILE A 44 11.71 2.19 4.50
C ILE A 44 11.97 2.76 5.90
N LYS A 45 12.38 1.88 6.83
CA LYS A 45 12.94 2.29 8.12
C LYS A 45 14.44 2.52 7.94
N ILE A 46 14.95 3.63 8.44
CA ILE A 46 16.37 3.95 8.53
C ILE A 46 16.73 4.05 10.01
N THR A 47 17.59 3.14 10.47
CA THR A 47 17.99 3.01 11.89
C THR A 47 19.42 3.50 12.04
N PHE A 48 19.60 4.61 12.77
CA PHE A 48 20.89 5.16 13.19
C PHE A 48 21.19 4.76 14.65
N PRO A 49 22.45 4.79 15.12
CA PRO A 49 22.82 4.35 16.48
C PRO A 49 22.13 5.06 17.67
N LYS A 50 21.42 6.17 17.45
CA LYS A 50 20.68 6.92 18.49
C LYS A 50 19.30 7.43 18.03
N LYS A 51 18.81 7.04 16.85
CA LYS A 51 17.55 7.54 16.27
C LYS A 51 17.05 6.61 15.17
N GLU A 52 15.74 6.54 14.95
CA GLU A 52 15.15 5.99 13.73
C GLU A 52 14.36 7.05 12.96
N SER A 53 14.29 6.87 11.64
CA SER A 53 13.39 7.59 10.73
C SER A 53 12.62 6.57 9.87
N LYS A 54 11.35 6.84 9.59
CA LYS A 54 10.47 5.96 8.78
C LYS A 54 9.88 6.76 7.62
N TYR A 55 9.93 6.19 6.41
CA TYR A 55 9.46 6.85 5.19
C TYR A 55 8.49 5.95 4.40
N SER A 56 7.24 6.38 4.26
CA SER A 56 6.21 5.69 3.47
C SER A 56 6.51 5.77 1.96
N VAL A 57 6.54 4.63 1.28
CA VAL A 57 6.86 4.50 -0.14
C VAL A 57 5.58 4.34 -0.95
N LYS A 58 5.05 5.46 -1.46
CA LYS A 58 3.95 5.48 -2.45
C LYS A 58 4.48 5.56 -3.89
N GLU A 59 5.60 6.25 -4.04
CA GLU A 59 6.37 6.39 -5.27
C GLU A 59 7.87 6.35 -4.95
N LEU A 60 8.65 5.88 -5.92
CA LEU A 60 10.06 5.53 -5.78
C LEU A 60 10.74 5.64 -7.15
N LEU A 61 11.95 6.18 -7.20
CA LEU A 61 12.85 6.07 -8.35
C LEU A 61 14.18 5.48 -7.88
N ILE A 62 14.67 4.42 -8.53
CA ILE A 62 15.92 3.74 -8.16
C ILE A 62 16.93 3.82 -9.31
N HIS A 63 18.07 4.49 -9.08
CA HIS A 63 19.19 4.52 -10.02
C HIS A 63 20.14 3.35 -9.70
N LYS A 64 20.15 2.32 -10.56
CA LYS A 64 20.83 1.03 -10.31
C LYS A 64 22.24 0.91 -10.94
N LYS A 65 22.78 1.99 -11.52
CA LYS A 65 24.02 1.98 -12.36
C LYS A 65 25.25 1.36 -11.68
N PHE A 66 25.40 1.55 -10.36
CA PHE A 66 26.58 1.15 -9.58
C PHE A 66 26.26 0.07 -8.52
N VAL A 67 25.17 -0.68 -8.70
CA VAL A 67 24.70 -1.67 -7.72
C VAL A 67 25.68 -2.84 -7.55
N LYS A 68 26.43 -3.19 -8.60
CA LYS A 68 27.55 -4.14 -8.51
C LYS A 68 28.65 -3.67 -7.55
N ASP A 69 28.83 -2.36 -7.43
CA ASP A 69 29.87 -1.70 -6.61
C ASP A 69 29.37 -1.36 -5.19
N GLY A 70 28.24 -1.95 -4.77
CA GLY A 70 27.62 -1.69 -3.47
C GLY A 70 27.01 -0.29 -3.33
N LYS A 71 26.62 0.35 -4.44
CA LYS A 71 26.13 1.75 -4.48
C LYS A 71 24.80 1.86 -5.23
N ALA A 72 23.87 2.67 -4.71
CA ALA A 72 22.60 2.96 -5.38
C ALA A 72 22.02 4.31 -4.93
N THR A 73 21.23 4.94 -5.78
CA THR A 73 20.44 6.12 -5.38
C THR A 73 18.95 5.78 -5.37
N ILE A 74 18.28 6.10 -4.28
CA ILE A 74 16.83 5.95 -4.11
C ILE A 74 16.23 7.34 -3.90
N LYS A 75 15.33 7.79 -4.78
CA LYS A 75 14.52 8.99 -4.57
C LYS A 75 13.13 8.60 -4.04
N LEU A 76 12.62 9.39 -3.10
CA LEU A 76 11.28 9.27 -2.51
C LEU A 76 10.54 10.61 -2.73
N PRO A 77 9.89 10.82 -3.89
CA PRO A 77 9.30 12.12 -4.25
C PRO A 77 8.31 12.65 -3.21
N ASN A 78 7.47 11.76 -2.67
CA ASN A 78 6.48 12.04 -1.60
C ASN A 78 7.05 12.74 -0.35
N HIS A 79 8.34 12.52 -0.06
CA HIS A 79 9.04 13.07 1.11
C HIS A 79 10.08 14.14 0.71
N LYS A 80 10.21 14.45 -0.59
CA LYS A 80 11.25 15.31 -1.15
C LYS A 80 12.67 14.91 -0.70
N ILE A 81 12.98 13.62 -0.65
CA ILE A 81 14.33 13.14 -0.27
C ILE A 81 14.99 12.25 -1.31
N GLN A 82 16.33 12.33 -1.37
CA GLN A 82 17.22 11.43 -2.07
C GLN A 82 18.15 10.72 -1.08
N LEU A 83 18.25 9.39 -1.19
CA LEU A 83 19.13 8.53 -0.40
C LEU A 83 20.23 7.98 -1.32
N MET A 84 21.47 8.40 -1.12
CA MET A 84 22.64 7.89 -1.83
C MET A 84 23.31 6.81 -0.98
N LEU A 85 23.00 5.54 -1.25
CA LEU A 85 23.55 4.37 -0.57
C LEU A 85 24.96 4.05 -1.08
N SER A 86 25.88 3.72 -0.17
CA SER A 86 27.25 3.28 -0.47
C SER A 86 27.77 2.32 0.60
N ASN A 87 28.81 1.54 0.27
CA ASN A 87 29.34 0.49 1.15
C ASN A 87 28.28 -0.57 1.52
N CYS A 88 27.41 -0.93 0.57
CA CYS A 88 26.43 -2.01 0.73
C CYS A 88 27.03 -3.34 0.23
N PRO A 89 26.79 -4.49 0.87
CA PRO A 89 27.07 -5.79 0.26
C PRO A 89 26.26 -5.95 -1.05
N PRO A 90 26.87 -6.16 -2.23
CA PRO A 90 26.17 -6.08 -3.51
C PRO A 90 24.96 -7.00 -3.64
N ASP A 91 25.06 -8.26 -3.21
CA ASP A 91 23.95 -9.22 -3.30
C ASP A 91 22.76 -8.82 -2.40
N LYS A 92 23.05 -8.34 -1.18
CA LYS A 92 22.01 -7.84 -0.27
C LYS A 92 21.38 -6.55 -0.81
N LEU A 93 22.16 -5.68 -1.46
CA LEU A 93 21.64 -4.49 -2.16
C LEU A 93 20.75 -4.86 -3.35
N ILE A 94 21.14 -5.83 -4.18
CA ILE A 94 20.33 -6.32 -5.31
C ILE A 94 18.99 -6.87 -4.80
N LEU A 95 19.02 -7.75 -3.80
CA LEU A 95 17.82 -8.36 -3.22
C LEU A 95 16.90 -7.32 -2.55
N PHE A 96 17.47 -6.35 -1.83
CA PHE A 96 16.75 -5.22 -1.22
C PHE A 96 16.04 -4.38 -2.30
N LEU A 97 16.76 -3.94 -3.33
CA LEU A 97 16.20 -3.09 -4.41
C LEU A 97 15.22 -3.83 -5.33
N GLN A 98 15.32 -5.15 -5.45
CA GLN A 98 14.33 -5.98 -6.14
C GLN A 98 13.06 -6.13 -5.28
N THR A 99 13.21 -6.50 -4.00
CA THR A 99 12.09 -6.65 -3.06
C THR A 99 11.29 -5.36 -2.91
N LEU A 100 12.00 -4.23 -2.78
CA LEU A 100 11.42 -2.89 -2.68
C LEU A 100 10.61 -2.52 -3.94
N GLN A 101 11.15 -2.74 -5.14
CA GLN A 101 10.45 -2.45 -6.40
C GLN A 101 9.23 -3.36 -6.58
N THR A 102 9.43 -4.68 -6.56
CA THR A 102 8.37 -5.66 -6.84
C THR A 102 7.20 -5.54 -5.87
N LYS A 103 7.45 -5.28 -4.58
CA LYS A 103 6.36 -5.15 -3.59
C LYS A 103 5.67 -3.77 -3.64
N LEU A 104 6.30 -2.73 -4.18
CA LEU A 104 5.62 -1.48 -4.53
C LEU A 104 4.71 -1.67 -5.76
N ASP A 105 5.20 -2.35 -6.80
CA ASP A 105 4.44 -2.58 -8.04
C ASP A 105 3.20 -3.46 -7.77
N VAL A 106 3.33 -4.50 -6.95
CA VAL A 106 2.21 -5.35 -6.49
C VAL A 106 1.20 -4.59 -5.61
N LEU A 107 1.61 -3.53 -4.90
CA LEU A 107 0.66 -2.65 -4.20
C LEU A 107 -0.06 -1.71 -5.17
N LYS A 108 0.66 -1.12 -6.14
CA LYS A 108 0.03 -0.28 -7.19
C LYS A 108 -1.04 -1.07 -7.96
N GLN A 109 -0.79 -2.35 -8.28
CA GLN A 109 -1.76 -3.25 -8.90
C GLN A 109 -2.98 -3.60 -8.01
N LYS A 110 -2.86 -3.52 -6.68
CA LYS A 110 -3.93 -3.84 -5.71
C LYS A 110 -4.69 -2.61 -5.22
N GLY A 111 -4.26 -1.41 -5.61
CA GLY A 111 -4.75 -0.14 -5.08
C GLY A 111 -4.15 0.20 -3.71
N PHE A 112 -3.95 1.50 -3.47
CA PHE A 112 -3.60 2.00 -2.14
C PHE A 112 -4.84 1.98 -1.25
N LEU A 113 -4.69 1.53 0.00
CA LEU A 113 -5.80 1.48 0.95
C LEU A 113 -6.22 2.90 1.35
N SER A 114 -7.53 3.18 1.21
CA SER A 114 -8.11 4.48 1.58
C SER A 114 -7.89 4.79 3.05
N GLN A 115 -7.85 6.07 3.44
CA GLN A 115 -7.70 6.48 4.85
C GLN A 115 -8.66 5.71 5.78
N ARG A 116 -9.90 5.50 5.34
CA ARG A 116 -10.91 4.73 6.05
C ARG A 116 -10.50 3.28 6.36
N GLN A 117 -9.81 2.60 5.44
CA GLN A 117 -9.33 1.22 5.65
C GLN A 117 -8.14 1.15 6.61
N LYS A 118 -7.46 2.28 6.84
CA LYS A 118 -6.29 2.33 7.74
C LYS A 118 -6.70 2.04 9.18
N LEU A 119 -7.81 2.58 9.65
CA LEU A 119 -8.17 2.50 11.08
C LEU A 119 -8.81 1.17 11.51
N PHE A 120 -8.92 0.21 10.59
CA PHE A 120 -9.36 -1.16 10.88
C PHE A 120 -8.23 -2.07 11.36
N SER A 121 -6.96 -1.66 11.25
CA SER A 121 -5.86 -2.37 11.92
C SER A 121 -5.82 -2.01 13.40
N GLY A 122 -6.68 -2.67 14.19
CA GLY A 122 -6.67 -2.66 15.66
C GLY A 122 -5.45 -3.36 16.28
N LYS A 123 -4.26 -3.23 15.68
CA LYS A 123 -2.97 -3.66 16.24
C LYS A 123 -2.35 -2.47 16.97
N HIS A 124 -1.83 -2.69 18.18
CA HIS A 124 -0.86 -1.77 18.75
C HIS A 124 0.50 -1.91 18.04
N HIS A 125 1.28 -0.83 18.06
CA HIS A 125 2.47 -0.63 17.24
C HIS A 125 3.50 -1.76 17.32
N GLU A 126 3.89 -2.29 16.16
CA GLU A 126 5.31 -2.37 15.81
C GLU A 126 5.51 -2.42 14.29
N PHE A 127 6.76 -2.28 13.86
CA PHE A 127 7.18 -2.32 12.46
C PHE A 127 7.23 -3.77 11.98
N GLU A 128 6.22 -4.23 11.22
CA GLU A 128 6.23 -5.59 10.66
C GLU A 128 7.22 -5.68 9.49
N GLU A 129 8.35 -6.37 9.72
CA GLU A 129 9.35 -6.63 8.68
C GLU A 129 8.75 -7.40 7.51
N ILE A 130 9.10 -6.99 6.29
CA ILE A 130 8.58 -7.62 5.08
C ILE A 130 9.17 -9.02 4.93
N SER A 131 8.30 -10.03 5.00
CA SER A 131 8.64 -11.41 4.65
C SER A 131 9.33 -11.48 3.27
N PRO A 132 10.27 -12.41 3.05
CA PRO A 132 10.98 -12.54 1.77
C PRO A 132 10.03 -12.72 0.57
N LEU A 133 10.55 -12.49 -0.64
CA LEU A 133 9.78 -12.66 -1.89
C LEU A 133 9.27 -14.10 -2.02
N THR A 134 7.94 -14.26 -2.12
CA THR A 134 7.32 -15.58 -2.27
C THR A 134 7.10 -15.93 -3.74
N ILE A 135 6.97 -17.22 -4.05
CA ILE A 135 6.63 -17.70 -5.40
C ILE A 135 5.29 -17.10 -5.88
N LYS A 136 4.34 -16.86 -4.96
CA LYS A 136 3.06 -16.20 -5.26
C LYS A 136 3.22 -14.72 -5.63
N ASP A 137 4.14 -13.99 -5.01
CA ASP A 137 4.46 -12.59 -5.39
C ASP A 137 5.04 -12.55 -6.82
N LEU A 138 5.94 -13.48 -7.14
CA LEU A 138 6.55 -13.61 -8.47
C LEU A 138 5.52 -13.97 -9.54
N GLN A 139 4.63 -14.94 -9.29
CA GLN A 139 3.59 -15.36 -10.24
C GLN A 139 2.67 -14.19 -10.63
N VAL A 140 2.26 -13.35 -9.68
CA VAL A 140 1.46 -12.14 -9.96
C VAL A 140 2.24 -11.16 -10.84
N ALA A 141 3.50 -10.88 -10.52
CA ALA A 141 4.34 -9.97 -11.30
C ALA A 141 4.65 -10.47 -12.72
N HIS A 142 4.77 -11.79 -12.91
CA HIS A 142 5.01 -12.40 -14.22
C HIS A 142 3.75 -12.47 -15.09
N GLY A 143 2.58 -12.79 -14.53
CA GLY A 143 1.32 -12.89 -15.30
C GLY A 143 0.97 -11.60 -16.06
N SER A 144 1.25 -10.44 -15.47
CA SER A 144 1.03 -9.13 -16.12
C SER A 144 1.94 -8.83 -17.33
N LYS A 145 2.96 -9.65 -17.64
CA LYS A 145 3.79 -9.49 -18.85
C LYS A 145 3.29 -10.27 -20.07
N SER A 146 2.39 -11.24 -19.88
CA SER A 146 1.87 -12.09 -20.96
C SER A 146 0.59 -11.55 -21.60
N ALA A 147 -0.06 -10.55 -21.00
CA ALA A 147 -1.41 -10.10 -21.37
C ALA A 147 -1.45 -8.86 -22.30
N ALA A 148 -0.30 -8.34 -22.73
CA ALA A 148 -0.19 -7.15 -23.58
C ALA A 148 0.34 -7.50 -24.98
N GLY A 149 -0.48 -8.18 -25.79
CA GLY A 149 -0.03 -8.64 -27.12
C GLY A 149 -0.99 -9.55 -27.90
N SER A 150 -2.29 -9.23 -27.97
CA SER A 150 -3.27 -10.06 -28.70
C SER A 150 -4.42 -9.27 -29.34
N VAL A 151 -4.09 -8.39 -30.29
CA VAL A 151 -5.06 -7.80 -31.24
C VAL A 151 -5.30 -8.80 -32.37
N LYS A 152 -6.56 -9.15 -32.65
CA LYS A 152 -6.93 -10.05 -33.78
C LYS A 152 -6.95 -9.27 -35.11
N PRO A 153 -6.64 -9.90 -36.26
CA PRO A 153 -6.52 -9.19 -37.54
C PRO A 153 -7.88 -8.80 -38.15
N GLY A 154 -7.88 -7.68 -38.89
CA GLY A 154 -9.00 -7.25 -39.74
C GLY A 154 -9.01 -7.94 -41.12
N THR A 155 -10.15 -7.85 -41.81
CA THR A 155 -10.46 -8.58 -43.05
C THR A 155 -9.73 -8.04 -44.29
N LEU A 156 -9.55 -8.88 -45.32
CA LEU A 156 -8.88 -8.51 -46.57
C LEU A 156 -9.80 -7.73 -47.55
N THR A 157 -9.24 -6.70 -48.18
CA THR A 157 -9.59 -6.28 -49.56
C THR A 157 -8.32 -5.86 -50.32
N LYS A 158 -8.18 -6.36 -51.55
CA LYS A 158 -7.25 -5.94 -52.64
C LYS A 158 -8.11 -5.58 -53.87
N PRO A 159 -7.59 -5.02 -54.99
CA PRO A 159 -6.21 -4.66 -55.35
C PRO A 159 -6.08 -3.10 -55.44
N SER A 160 -5.19 -2.41 -56.18
CA SER A 160 -4.28 -2.75 -57.29
C SER A 160 -3.04 -1.83 -57.39
N SER A 161 -2.15 -2.15 -58.34
CA SER A 161 -0.87 -1.50 -58.62
C SER A 161 -0.96 -0.31 -59.58
N LEU A 162 0.00 0.62 -59.49
CA LEU A 162 0.60 1.31 -60.65
C LEU A 162 1.98 1.89 -60.27
N ALA A 163 2.79 2.30 -61.26
CA ALA A 163 4.20 2.68 -61.09
C ALA A 163 4.50 4.12 -61.58
N GLY A 164 5.62 4.73 -61.15
CA GLY A 164 6.04 6.06 -61.61
C GLY A 164 7.35 6.57 -61.01
N ASN A 165 8.30 6.91 -61.90
CA ASN A 165 9.70 7.33 -61.67
C ASN A 165 9.93 8.55 -60.75
N GLY A 166 11.16 8.71 -60.19
CA GLY A 166 11.50 9.88 -59.33
C GLY A 166 12.97 10.02 -58.86
N GLN A 167 13.92 9.84 -59.77
CA GLN A 167 15.39 10.00 -59.67
C GLN A 167 16.11 10.67 -58.44
N VAL A 168 17.13 9.93 -57.97
CA VAL A 168 18.56 10.35 -57.83
C VAL A 168 18.99 11.28 -56.69
N SER A 169 19.61 10.65 -55.67
CA SER A 169 20.92 11.10 -55.12
C SER A 169 21.74 9.96 -54.47
N ARG A 170 22.55 10.27 -53.44
CA ARG A 170 24.00 9.95 -53.40
C ARG A 170 24.53 9.99 -51.93
N LYS A 171 25.60 9.32 -51.50
CA LYS A 171 26.59 8.38 -52.12
C LYS A 171 26.62 7.03 -51.36
N ARG A 172 27.25 6.02 -51.98
CA ARG A 172 27.67 4.70 -51.43
C ARG A 172 29.22 4.66 -51.30
N PRO A 173 29.94 3.61 -50.83
CA PRO A 173 29.57 2.17 -50.80
C PRO A 173 29.87 1.43 -49.47
N SER A 174 29.87 0.08 -49.54
CA SER A 174 29.77 -0.87 -48.42
C SER A 174 30.38 -2.24 -48.74
N SER A 175 30.86 -2.97 -47.73
CA SER A 175 31.14 -4.43 -47.74
C SER A 175 31.00 -4.94 -46.28
N SER A 176 30.14 -5.92 -45.89
CA SER A 176 29.89 -7.33 -46.32
C SER A 176 30.90 -8.32 -45.69
N LEU A 177 30.57 -9.39 -44.93
CA LEU A 177 29.31 -10.02 -44.40
C LEU A 177 29.58 -10.48 -42.91
N GLN A 178 29.12 -11.56 -42.23
CA GLN A 178 28.25 -12.71 -42.53
C GLN A 178 27.65 -13.44 -41.27
N GLU A 179 26.32 -13.57 -41.22
CA GLU A 179 25.47 -14.69 -40.70
C GLU A 179 25.55 -15.25 -39.24
N ASN A 180 24.67 -16.24 -38.96
CA ASN A 180 24.15 -16.68 -37.65
C ASN A 180 24.82 -17.95 -37.08
N SER A 181 24.62 -18.23 -35.78
CA SER A 181 24.55 -19.61 -35.24
C SER A 181 23.78 -19.73 -33.89
N PRO A 182 23.21 -20.90 -33.56
CA PRO A 182 22.23 -21.06 -32.46
C PRO A 182 22.83 -21.57 -31.13
N ASN A 183 22.34 -21.10 -29.98
CA ASN A 183 22.87 -21.55 -28.67
C ASN A 183 21.88 -21.47 -27.47
N SER A 184 20.57 -21.32 -27.70
CA SER A 184 19.62 -21.02 -26.61
C SER A 184 19.15 -22.24 -25.79
N LEU A 185 18.80 -23.35 -26.46
CA LEU A 185 18.01 -24.42 -25.84
C LEU A 185 18.81 -25.36 -24.92
N GLU A 186 20.06 -25.68 -25.27
CA GLU A 186 20.88 -26.62 -24.49
C GLU A 186 21.25 -26.05 -23.10
N ASN A 187 21.42 -24.73 -23.01
CA ASN A 187 21.71 -24.02 -21.77
C ASN A 187 20.51 -24.03 -20.80
N GLU A 188 19.28 -24.06 -21.31
CA GLU A 188 18.07 -24.11 -20.49
C GLU A 188 17.86 -25.51 -19.88
N ALA A 189 18.09 -26.57 -20.66
CA ALA A 189 18.03 -27.96 -20.17
C ALA A 189 19.04 -28.23 -19.04
N LYS A 190 20.28 -27.73 -19.18
CA LYS A 190 21.32 -27.80 -18.12
C LYS A 190 20.87 -27.09 -16.84
N ARG A 191 20.16 -25.96 -16.97
CA ARG A 191 19.67 -25.13 -15.85
C ARG A 191 18.53 -25.80 -15.08
N LEU A 192 17.60 -26.48 -15.76
CA LEU A 192 16.55 -27.26 -15.09
C LEU A 192 17.13 -28.44 -14.30
N LYS A 193 18.07 -29.21 -14.87
CA LYS A 193 18.71 -30.36 -14.19
C LYS A 193 19.36 -29.95 -12.85
N LEU A 194 20.03 -28.79 -12.83
CA LEU A 194 20.66 -28.24 -11.62
C LEU A 194 19.63 -27.79 -10.55
N LEU A 195 18.46 -27.28 -10.95
CA LEU A 195 17.39 -26.91 -10.03
C LEU A 195 16.78 -28.13 -9.33
N THR A 196 16.52 -29.21 -10.09
CA THR A 196 15.98 -30.46 -9.55
C THR A 196 16.93 -31.09 -8.52
N ALA A 197 18.24 -31.12 -8.81
CA ALA A 197 19.25 -31.62 -7.88
C ALA A 197 19.29 -30.82 -6.56
N LYS A 198 19.28 -29.48 -6.61
CA LYS A 198 19.20 -28.64 -5.40
C LYS A 198 17.90 -28.85 -4.61
N THR A 199 16.79 -29.13 -5.30
CA THR A 199 15.49 -29.35 -4.67
C THR A 199 15.40 -30.71 -3.95
N ALA A 200 16.15 -31.72 -4.41
CA ALA A 200 16.31 -32.98 -3.69
C ALA A 200 17.14 -32.81 -2.41
N LEU A 201 18.27 -32.09 -2.50
CA LEU A 201 19.20 -31.91 -1.38
C LEU A 201 18.55 -31.25 -0.15
N LEU A 202 17.63 -30.30 -0.36
CA LEU A 202 16.90 -29.62 0.71
C LEU A 202 15.89 -30.51 1.47
N LYS A 203 15.62 -31.76 1.03
CA LYS A 203 14.68 -32.66 1.71
C LYS A 203 15.30 -33.55 2.79
N MET A 204 16.64 -33.60 2.91
CA MET A 204 17.33 -34.64 3.70
C MET A 204 17.93 -34.17 5.05
N THR A 205 17.71 -32.92 5.48
CA THR A 205 18.27 -32.38 6.73
C THR A 205 17.24 -32.19 7.85
N LYS A 206 16.92 -33.29 8.56
CA LYS A 206 16.36 -33.25 9.92
C LYS A 206 17.50 -33.39 10.95
N ILE A 207 17.93 -32.30 11.60
CA ILE A 207 18.74 -32.38 12.84
C ILE A 207 18.27 -31.32 13.86
N ASN A 208 17.75 -31.84 14.98
CA ASN A 208 17.77 -31.35 16.37
C ASN A 208 17.80 -29.84 16.69
N GLY A 209 16.69 -29.34 17.25
CA GLY A 209 16.63 -29.22 18.71
C GLY A 209 17.14 -27.96 19.42
N VAL A 210 16.59 -26.77 19.11
CA VAL A 210 16.50 -25.65 20.07
C VAL A 210 15.11 -25.02 19.98
N SER A 211 14.45 -24.77 21.12
CA SER A 211 13.11 -24.15 21.18
C SER A 211 13.17 -22.75 21.84
N PRO A 212 12.93 -21.66 21.09
CA PRO A 212 12.90 -20.31 21.67
C PRO A 212 11.61 -20.11 22.47
N SER A 213 11.73 -20.04 23.79
CA SER A 213 10.58 -19.91 24.69
C SER A 213 10.06 -18.48 24.81
N LYS A 214 8.78 -18.31 24.44
CA LYS A 214 7.82 -17.33 24.98
C LYS A 214 8.33 -15.90 25.29
N VAL A 215 8.29 -15.03 24.28
CA VAL A 215 7.67 -13.70 24.45
C VAL A 215 6.57 -13.57 23.41
N LEU A 216 5.39 -14.10 23.74
CA LEU A 216 4.19 -13.96 22.91
C LEU A 216 3.49 -12.66 23.29
N ALA A 217 3.49 -11.67 22.39
CA ALA A 217 2.58 -10.55 22.48
C ALA A 217 1.14 -11.09 22.39
N THR A 218 0.43 -11.12 23.52
CA THR A 218 -0.94 -11.60 23.57
C THR A 218 -1.84 -10.72 22.69
N PRO A 219 -2.66 -11.29 21.80
CA PRO A 219 -3.61 -10.50 21.03
C PRO A 219 -4.57 -9.82 22.01
N VAL A 220 -4.74 -8.49 21.88
CA VAL A 220 -5.62 -7.71 22.77
C VAL A 220 -7.05 -8.21 22.64
N GLN A 221 -7.53 -8.91 23.68
CA GLN A 221 -8.88 -9.45 23.71
C GLN A 221 -9.87 -8.37 24.15
N LEU A 222 -11.06 -8.37 23.55
CA LEU A 222 -12.18 -7.56 24.02
C LEU A 222 -12.67 -8.09 25.37
N THR A 223 -13.11 -7.21 26.27
CA THR A 223 -13.79 -7.62 27.51
C THR A 223 -15.13 -8.31 27.22
N ALA A 224 -15.70 -9.03 28.19
CA ALA A 224 -17.02 -9.66 28.02
C ALA A 224 -18.12 -8.62 27.64
N GLU A 225 -18.04 -7.42 28.19
CA GLU A 225 -18.95 -6.31 27.88
C GLU A 225 -18.73 -5.78 26.45
N GLN A 226 -17.48 -5.55 26.05
CA GLN A 226 -17.13 -5.11 24.70
C GLN A 226 -17.54 -6.14 23.64
N ASN A 227 -17.45 -7.44 23.94
CA ASN A 227 -17.96 -8.51 23.07
C ASN A 227 -19.49 -8.48 22.96
N ARG A 228 -20.23 -8.31 24.08
CA ARG A 228 -21.71 -8.17 24.06
C ARG A 228 -22.16 -7.01 23.18
N VAL A 229 -21.45 -5.87 23.23
CA VAL A 229 -21.74 -4.70 22.38
C VAL A 229 -21.45 -5.02 20.90
N LEU A 230 -20.30 -5.63 20.59
CA LEU A 230 -19.96 -6.05 19.21
C LEU A 230 -20.98 -7.04 18.64
N GLU A 231 -21.39 -8.05 19.42
CA GLU A 231 -22.41 -9.01 19.02
C GLU A 231 -23.77 -8.37 18.78
N ALA A 232 -24.18 -7.39 19.59
CA ALA A 232 -25.44 -6.68 19.38
C ALA A 232 -25.45 -5.95 18.03
N VAL A 233 -24.35 -5.29 17.66
CA VAL A 233 -24.19 -4.64 16.35
C VAL A 233 -24.20 -5.66 15.21
N LEU A 234 -23.47 -6.78 15.34
CA LEU A 234 -23.42 -7.83 14.31
C LEU A 234 -24.76 -8.55 14.12
N ARG A 235 -25.63 -8.56 15.14
CA ARG A 235 -27.03 -9.01 15.05
C ARG A 235 -27.97 -7.92 14.51
N GLY A 236 -27.45 -6.79 14.01
CA GLY A 236 -28.22 -5.73 13.37
C GLY A 236 -28.98 -4.80 14.32
N LYS A 237 -28.67 -4.79 15.63
CA LYS A 237 -29.33 -3.89 16.58
C LYS A 237 -28.76 -2.47 16.51
N SER A 238 -29.63 -1.48 16.42
CA SER A 238 -29.31 -0.10 16.82
C SER A 238 -28.96 -0.08 18.31
N ILE A 239 -27.83 0.52 18.68
CA ILE A 239 -27.35 0.56 20.07
C ILE A 239 -26.78 1.93 20.43
N PHE A 240 -26.88 2.26 21.71
CA PHE A 240 -26.08 3.30 22.36
C PHE A 240 -25.21 2.62 23.43
N PHE A 241 -23.95 3.04 23.54
CA PHE A 241 -23.05 2.59 24.60
C PHE A 241 -22.16 3.75 25.05
N THR A 242 -21.82 3.76 26.33
CA THR A 242 -21.12 4.87 26.98
C THR A 242 -20.15 4.35 28.05
N GLY A 243 -19.48 5.26 28.74
CA GLY A 243 -18.52 4.98 29.81
C GLY A 243 -17.50 6.11 29.94
N SER A 244 -16.74 6.11 31.03
CA SER A 244 -15.76 7.15 31.36
C SER A 244 -14.64 7.34 30.32
N ALA A 245 -13.78 8.33 30.54
CA ALA A 245 -12.50 8.39 29.82
C ALA A 245 -11.67 7.11 30.07
N GLY A 246 -10.87 6.70 29.08
CA GLY A 246 -9.97 5.54 29.20
C GLY A 246 -10.62 4.15 29.01
N THR A 247 -11.95 4.00 29.06
CA THR A 247 -12.64 2.68 29.01
C THR A 247 -12.60 1.95 27.65
N GLY A 248 -11.80 2.41 26.69
CA GLY A 248 -11.61 1.76 25.40
C GLY A 248 -12.74 1.96 24.38
N LYS A 249 -13.67 2.92 24.59
CA LYS A 249 -14.79 3.20 23.65
C LYS A 249 -14.35 3.26 22.18
N SER A 250 -13.34 4.07 21.86
CA SER A 250 -12.83 4.24 20.49
C SER A 250 -12.05 3.03 19.95
N PHE A 251 -11.53 2.16 20.83
CA PHE A 251 -10.94 0.86 20.44
C PHE A 251 -12.05 -0.14 20.04
N LEU A 252 -13.12 -0.22 20.84
CA LEU A 252 -14.32 -0.99 20.50
C LEU A 252 -14.98 -0.47 19.21
N LEU A 253 -15.10 0.85 19.02
CA LEU A 253 -15.61 1.43 17.77
C LEU A 253 -14.79 0.99 16.56
N LYS A 254 -13.45 1.10 16.59
CA LYS A 254 -12.59 0.63 15.49
C LYS A 254 -12.81 -0.86 15.19
N ARG A 255 -13.03 -1.67 16.23
CA ARG A 255 -13.33 -3.10 16.07
C ARG A 255 -14.72 -3.36 15.47
N ILE A 256 -15.75 -2.63 15.89
CA ILE A 256 -17.10 -2.67 15.32
C ILE A 256 -17.07 -2.28 13.84
N VAL A 257 -16.53 -1.11 13.51
CA VAL A 257 -16.52 -0.58 12.13
C VAL A 257 -15.71 -1.50 11.20
N GLY A 258 -14.65 -2.14 11.71
CA GLY A 258 -13.84 -3.13 11.00
C GLY A 258 -14.44 -4.54 10.90
N SER A 259 -15.56 -4.81 11.59
CA SER A 259 -16.33 -6.07 11.48
C SER A 259 -17.63 -5.92 10.66
N LEU A 260 -17.97 -4.70 10.22
CA LEU A 260 -19.15 -4.42 9.40
C LEU A 260 -18.82 -4.25 7.90
N PRO A 261 -19.81 -4.39 6.99
CA PRO A 261 -19.60 -4.22 5.55
C PRO A 261 -19.12 -2.80 5.18
N PRO A 262 -17.94 -2.63 4.54
CA PRO A 262 -17.32 -1.32 4.36
C PRO A 262 -18.11 -0.40 3.40
N ASN A 263 -18.87 -0.97 2.46
CA ASN A 263 -19.64 -0.24 1.46
C ASN A 263 -20.95 0.36 2.01
N HIS A 264 -21.42 -0.11 3.16
CA HIS A 264 -22.72 0.26 3.75
C HIS A 264 -22.61 0.85 5.16
N THR A 265 -21.43 0.75 5.77
CA THR A 265 -21.14 1.40 7.05
C THR A 265 -20.74 2.85 6.79
N PHE A 266 -21.03 3.77 7.70
CA PHE A 266 -20.51 5.15 7.70
C PHE A 266 -20.07 5.52 9.12
N ALA A 267 -18.76 5.72 9.29
CA ALA A 267 -18.20 6.23 10.53
C ALA A 267 -18.28 7.76 10.52
N THR A 268 -18.78 8.35 11.60
CA THR A 268 -18.91 9.79 11.78
C THR A 268 -18.63 10.21 13.22
N ALA A 269 -18.34 11.48 13.44
CA ALA A 269 -18.31 12.08 14.78
C ALA A 269 -18.83 13.53 14.74
N SER A 270 -19.10 14.10 15.90
CA SER A 270 -19.45 15.52 16.06
C SER A 270 -18.35 16.47 15.56
N THR A 271 -17.10 16.23 15.94
CA THR A 271 -15.94 17.08 15.60
C THR A 271 -15.01 16.46 14.55
N GLY A 272 -14.29 17.29 13.81
CA GLY A 272 -13.32 16.83 12.80
C GLY A 272 -12.15 16.02 13.39
N VAL A 273 -11.70 16.35 14.60
CA VAL A 273 -10.60 15.64 15.26
C VAL A 273 -11.06 14.24 15.73
N ALA A 274 -12.24 14.13 16.33
CA ALA A 274 -12.85 12.84 16.67
C ALA A 274 -13.10 12.00 15.40
N ALA A 275 -13.64 12.62 14.35
CA ALA A 275 -13.86 11.97 13.06
C ALA A 275 -12.57 11.42 12.46
N CYS A 276 -11.43 12.12 12.59
CA CYS A 276 -10.11 11.62 12.19
C CYS A 276 -9.60 10.45 13.05
N HIS A 277 -9.90 10.40 14.35
CA HIS A 277 -9.46 9.30 15.23
C HIS A 277 -10.13 7.96 14.91
N ILE A 278 -11.37 7.98 14.43
CA ILE A 278 -12.07 6.82 13.82
C ILE A 278 -11.97 6.79 12.28
N GLY A 279 -11.35 7.82 11.69
CA GLY A 279 -11.21 8.11 10.25
C GLY A 279 -12.49 7.93 9.43
N GLY A 280 -13.56 8.45 10.00
CA GLY A 280 -14.80 8.76 9.31
C GLY A 280 -14.77 10.18 8.74
N THR A 281 -15.93 10.84 8.80
CA THR A 281 -16.10 12.27 8.48
C THR A 281 -16.93 12.94 9.59
N THR A 282 -17.11 14.26 9.59
CA THR A 282 -18.06 14.86 10.55
C THR A 282 -19.50 14.47 10.19
N LEU A 283 -20.37 14.34 11.19
CA LEU A 283 -21.79 14.00 10.99
C LEU A 283 -22.47 14.97 10.01
N HIS A 284 -22.19 16.27 10.15
CA HIS A 284 -22.56 17.34 9.23
C HIS A 284 -22.11 17.09 7.77
N ALA A 285 -20.86 16.67 7.56
CA ALA A 285 -20.30 16.42 6.23
C ALA A 285 -20.72 15.08 5.61
N PHE A 286 -21.18 14.11 6.42
CA PHE A 286 -21.89 12.93 5.94
C PHE A 286 -23.32 13.29 5.49
N ALA A 287 -24.06 14.02 6.34
CA ALA A 287 -25.46 14.36 6.11
C ALA A 287 -25.67 15.37 4.96
N GLY A 288 -24.66 16.20 4.66
CA GLY A 288 -24.67 17.21 3.60
C GLY A 288 -25.48 18.48 3.91
N ILE A 289 -26.11 18.56 5.09
CA ILE A 289 -27.03 19.62 5.53
C ILE A 289 -26.33 20.94 5.96
N GLY A 290 -25.07 21.14 5.58
CA GLY A 290 -24.25 22.27 6.03
C GLY A 290 -24.10 22.27 7.56
N ALA A 291 -24.47 23.39 8.20
CA ALA A 291 -24.38 23.58 9.65
C ALA A 291 -25.65 23.17 10.42
N GLY A 292 -26.63 22.50 9.80
CA GLY A 292 -27.87 22.03 10.47
C GLY A 292 -28.86 23.10 10.94
N ARG A 293 -28.47 24.38 10.92
CA ARG A 293 -29.27 25.55 11.38
C ARG A 293 -30.40 25.98 10.43
N ALA A 294 -30.52 25.39 9.24
CA ALA A 294 -31.59 25.70 8.30
C ALA A 294 -32.93 25.06 8.72
N SER A 295 -34.01 25.39 8.00
CA SER A 295 -35.28 24.67 8.07
C SER A 295 -35.12 23.22 7.57
N LEU A 296 -36.02 22.33 8.02
CA LEU A 296 -35.99 20.93 7.65
C LEU A 296 -36.05 20.73 6.12
N ASP A 297 -36.93 21.45 5.43
CA ASP A 297 -37.09 21.36 3.96
C ASP A 297 -35.77 21.69 3.24
N LYS A 298 -35.03 22.68 3.73
CA LYS A 298 -33.74 23.07 3.15
C LYS A 298 -32.64 22.06 3.47
N CYS A 299 -32.69 21.42 4.64
CA CYS A 299 -31.82 20.29 4.96
C CYS A 299 -32.13 19.08 4.04
N ILE A 300 -33.40 18.78 3.77
CA ILE A 300 -33.83 17.72 2.85
C ILE A 300 -33.40 18.04 1.40
N GLU A 301 -33.56 19.28 0.92
CA GLU A 301 -33.08 19.72 -0.40
C GLU A 301 -31.56 19.54 -0.53
N LEU A 302 -30.79 19.95 0.49
CA LEU A 302 -29.34 19.77 0.53
C LEU A 302 -28.93 18.28 0.52
N ALA A 303 -29.62 17.43 1.29
CA ALA A 303 -29.38 16.00 1.35
C ALA A 303 -29.80 15.26 0.06
N SER A 304 -30.81 15.77 -0.65
CA SER A 304 -31.32 15.21 -1.92
C SER A 304 -30.35 15.36 -3.09
N ARG A 305 -29.27 16.13 -2.95
CA ARG A 305 -28.22 16.28 -3.96
C ARG A 305 -27.56 14.94 -4.24
N SER A 306 -27.54 14.52 -5.52
CA SER A 306 -27.10 13.21 -6.03
C SER A 306 -26.08 12.44 -5.16
N LYS A 307 -24.89 12.99 -4.91
CA LYS A 307 -23.83 12.36 -4.11
C LYS A 307 -24.24 12.06 -2.65
N VAL A 308 -24.94 13.00 -2.00
CA VAL A 308 -25.37 12.89 -0.60
C VAL A 308 -26.58 11.95 -0.50
N ALA A 309 -27.53 12.05 -1.42
CA ALA A 309 -28.66 11.12 -1.51
C ALA A 309 -28.19 9.68 -1.77
N GLN A 310 -27.11 9.49 -2.54
CA GLN A 310 -26.49 8.18 -2.70
C GLN A 310 -25.85 7.68 -1.39
N GLN A 311 -25.21 8.55 -0.59
CA GLN A 311 -24.64 8.19 0.71
C GLN A 311 -25.73 7.75 1.70
N TRP A 312 -26.82 8.50 1.82
CA TRP A 312 -27.98 8.09 2.64
C TRP A 312 -28.58 6.76 2.18
N ARG A 313 -28.88 6.60 0.88
CA ARG A 313 -29.49 5.37 0.33
C ARG A 313 -28.59 4.13 0.44
N THR A 314 -27.26 4.30 0.44
CA THR A 314 -26.30 3.19 0.61
C THR A 314 -25.95 2.90 2.06
N CYS A 315 -26.22 3.81 2.99
CA CYS A 315 -26.01 3.61 4.42
C CYS A 315 -26.93 2.52 4.98
N LYS A 316 -26.35 1.58 5.73
CA LYS A 316 -27.05 0.59 6.57
C LYS A 316 -26.55 0.59 8.02
N HIS A 317 -25.37 1.14 8.28
CA HIS A 317 -24.80 1.27 9.62
C HIS A 317 -24.18 2.66 9.78
N LEU A 318 -24.93 3.62 10.32
CA LEU A 318 -24.39 4.92 10.74
C LEU A 318 -23.81 4.79 12.14
N ILE A 319 -22.57 5.25 12.34
CA ILE A 319 -21.85 5.22 13.61
C ILE A 319 -21.47 6.66 13.95
N ILE A 320 -21.78 7.10 15.17
CA ILE A 320 -21.56 8.47 15.64
C ILE A 320 -20.73 8.42 16.94
N ASP A 321 -19.45 8.81 16.86
CA ASP A 321 -18.59 8.99 18.04
C ASP A 321 -18.72 10.43 18.58
N GLU A 322 -18.42 10.61 19.87
CA GLU A 322 -18.60 11.87 20.60
C GLU A 322 -20.00 12.49 20.42
N ILE A 323 -21.03 11.64 20.53
CA ILE A 323 -22.47 11.98 20.41
C ILE A 323 -22.95 13.01 21.47
N SER A 324 -22.24 13.17 22.58
CA SER A 324 -22.49 14.20 23.60
C SER A 324 -22.27 15.64 23.12
N MET A 325 -21.70 15.83 21.92
CA MET A 325 -21.57 17.12 21.23
C MET A 325 -22.49 17.19 19.99
N VAL A 326 -23.65 16.53 20.02
CA VAL A 326 -24.70 16.60 18.99
C VAL A 326 -26.00 17.05 19.67
N ASP A 327 -26.53 18.19 19.23
CA ASP A 327 -27.77 18.75 19.77
C ASP A 327 -29.00 17.90 19.41
N GLY A 328 -30.03 17.89 20.26
CA GLY A 328 -31.29 17.15 20.01
C GLY A 328 -31.96 17.55 18.69
N ASP A 329 -32.15 18.85 18.48
CA ASP A 329 -32.66 19.44 17.23
C ASP A 329 -31.90 18.98 15.97
N LEU A 330 -30.59 18.71 16.10
CA LEU A 330 -29.77 18.22 15.00
C LEU A 330 -30.00 16.72 14.78
N PHE A 331 -30.14 15.94 15.85
CA PHE A 331 -30.45 14.51 15.79
C PHE A 331 -31.83 14.25 15.17
N ASP A 332 -32.86 14.98 15.58
CA ASP A 332 -34.23 14.83 15.06
C ASP A 332 -34.33 15.27 13.58
N LYS A 333 -33.66 16.36 13.21
CA LYS A 333 -33.51 16.74 11.78
C LYS A 333 -32.81 15.66 10.96
N LEU A 334 -31.85 14.93 11.54
CA LEU A 334 -31.15 13.84 10.85
C LEU A 334 -32.02 12.60 10.69
N GLU A 335 -32.92 12.30 11.63
CA GLU A 335 -33.97 11.29 11.45
C GLU A 335 -34.88 11.65 10.28
N SER A 336 -35.42 12.87 10.28
CA SER A 336 -36.38 13.32 9.27
C SER A 336 -35.76 13.57 7.88
N VAL A 337 -34.43 13.69 7.79
CA VAL A 337 -33.65 13.70 6.53
C VAL A 337 -33.30 12.29 6.03
N ALA A 338 -33.31 11.28 6.91
CA ALA A 338 -32.97 9.88 6.59
C ALA A 338 -34.17 9.03 6.14
N ARG A 339 -35.40 9.53 6.35
CA ARG A 339 -36.68 8.85 6.12
C ARG A 339 -37.13 8.90 4.67
#